data_AF-K6ZCW5-F1
#
_entry.id   AF-K6ZCW5-F1
#
_cell.length_a   1.000
_cell.length_b   1.000
_cell.length_c   1.000
_cell.angle_alpha   90.00
_cell.angle_beta   90.00
_cell.angle_gamma   90.00
#
_symmetry.space_group_name_H-M   'P 1'
#
loop_
_entity.id
_entity.type
_entity.pdbx_description
1 polymer ?
#
loop_
_entity_poly.entity_id
_entity_poly.type
_entity_poly.pdbx_seq_one_letter_code
_entity_poly.pdbx_strand_id
1 'polypeptide(L)'
;MLANIQGGYLTPPSFSQIKRFVEWNGENFEWVLVVVLCAGLMLSSWHNDRVTKMVVEQPQRNDFFFVDYFAIDDDSDAKYRYVPMRVLEVKDGSIVFKVGNVGQRTKLSPTKHVKADRAMHKNFYRTGTLELSPTRITELFESDAIYAAVRPRNIFINGWVVMKLSEL
;
A
#
# COMPACT_ATOMS: atom_id res chain seq x y z
N MET A 1 26.99 -10.22 36.49
CA MET A 1 27.17 -11.48 35.74
C MET A 1 26.72 -11.24 34.32
N LEU A 2 27.66 -11.12 33.38
CA LEU A 2 27.38 -10.93 31.96
C LEU A 2 27.12 -12.31 31.33
N ALA A 3 25.94 -12.50 30.75
CA ALA A 3 25.60 -13.72 30.03
C ALA A 3 26.42 -13.76 28.72
N ASN A 4 27.30 -14.75 28.64
CA ASN A 4 28.15 -15.03 27.48
C ASN A 4 27.28 -15.65 26.38
N ILE A 5 26.88 -14.88 25.37
CA ILE A 5 26.23 -15.41 24.17
C ILE A 5 27.33 -15.96 23.28
N GLN A 6 27.75 -17.20 23.55
CA GLN A 6 28.59 -17.95 22.63
C GLN A 6 27.82 -18.18 21.33
N GLY A 7 28.35 -17.62 20.25
CA GLY A 7 27.85 -17.84 18.90
C GLY A 7 27.80 -19.33 18.57
N GLY A 8 26.59 -19.88 18.52
CA GLY A 8 26.34 -21.22 18.03
C GLY A 8 26.55 -21.26 16.53
N TYR A 9 27.63 -21.92 16.09
CA TYR A 9 27.76 -22.37 14.71
C TYR A 9 26.58 -23.31 14.42
N LEU A 10 25.73 -22.95 13.47
CA LEU A 10 24.73 -23.85 12.91
C LEU A 10 25.48 -25.03 12.28
N THR A 11 25.49 -26.18 12.95
CA THR A 11 26.02 -27.41 12.36
C THR A 11 25.19 -27.75 11.12
N PRO A 12 25.82 -28.02 9.97
CA PRO A 12 25.09 -28.34 8.76
C PRO A 12 24.30 -29.65 8.94
N PRO A 13 23.08 -29.75 8.39
CA PRO A 13 22.26 -30.94 8.53
C PRO A 13 22.95 -32.14 7.89
N SER A 14 22.84 -33.30 8.52
CA SER A 14 23.38 -34.56 7.98
C SER A 14 22.54 -35.04 6.79
N PHE A 15 23.15 -35.87 5.93
CA PHE A 15 22.46 -36.39 4.74
C PHE A 15 21.16 -37.14 5.06
N SER A 16 21.11 -37.86 6.19
CA SER A 16 19.90 -38.56 6.64
C SER A 16 18.79 -37.59 7.07
N GLN A 17 19.14 -36.46 7.67
CA GLN A 17 18.18 -35.40 8.00
C GLN A 17 17.63 -34.73 6.74
N ILE A 18 18.50 -34.47 5.75
CA ILE A 18 18.10 -33.92 4.46
C ILE A 18 17.16 -34.89 3.73
N LYS A 19 17.51 -36.18 3.68
CA LYS A 19 16.68 -37.21 3.04
C LYS A 19 15.29 -37.30 3.66
N ARG A 20 15.20 -37.38 5.00
CA ARG A 20 13.92 -37.42 5.72
C ARG A 20 13.09 -36.17 5.48
N PHE A 21 13.72 -35.00 5.43
CA PHE A 21 13.04 -33.75 5.11
C PHE A 21 12.46 -33.81 3.69
N VAL A 22 13.24 -34.23 2.69
CA VAL A 22 12.76 -34.33 1.30
C VAL A 22 11.60 -35.32 1.16
N GLU A 23 11.70 -36.49 1.79
CA GLU A 23 10.63 -37.50 1.77
C GLU A 23 9.34 -36.97 2.42
N TRP A 24 9.46 -36.35 3.60
CA TRP A 24 8.31 -35.75 4.28
C TRP A 24 7.67 -34.61 3.47
N ASN A 25 8.47 -33.75 2.83
CA ASN A 25 7.94 -32.69 1.96
C ASN A 25 7.28 -33.27 0.69
N GLY A 26 7.77 -34.40 0.18
CA GLY A 26 7.13 -35.11 -0.94
C GLY A 26 5.77 -35.70 -0.55
N GLU A 27 5.69 -36.35 0.62
CA GLU A 27 4.43 -36.90 1.16
C GLU A 27 3.42 -35.81 1.53
N ASN A 28 3.90 -34.64 1.95
CA ASN A 28 3.07 -33.53 2.43
C ASN A 28 3.10 -32.31 1.47
N PHE A 29 3.38 -32.53 0.18
CA PHE A 29 3.66 -31.43 -0.75
C PHE A 29 2.52 -30.42 -0.82
N GLU A 30 1.27 -30.87 -0.71
CA GLU A 30 0.08 -30.00 -0.70
C GLU A 30 0.12 -29.02 0.47
N TRP A 31 0.42 -29.50 1.68
CA TRP A 31 0.55 -28.67 2.88
C TRP A 31 1.73 -27.72 2.78
N VAL A 32 2.86 -28.17 2.23
CA VAL A 32 4.03 -27.32 2.00
C VAL A 32 3.67 -26.18 1.04
N LEU A 33 2.95 -26.46 -0.04
CA LEU A 33 2.48 -25.44 -0.98
C LEU A 33 1.51 -24.44 -0.32
N VAL A 34 0.58 -24.91 0.51
CA VAL A 34 -0.35 -24.04 1.25
C VAL A 34 0.42 -23.12 2.20
N VAL A 35 1.39 -23.65 2.95
CA VAL A 35 2.22 -22.86 3.87
C VAL A 35 3.02 -21.81 3.11
N VAL A 36 3.64 -22.18 1.99
CA VAL A 36 4.41 -21.26 1.14
C VAL A 36 3.50 -20.16 0.57
N LEU A 37 2.30 -20.52 0.10
CA LEU A 37 1.33 -19.56 -0.41
C LEU A 37 0.90 -18.57 0.69
N CYS A 38 0.52 -19.08 1.86
CA CYS A 38 0.14 -18.26 3.01
C CYS A 38 1.29 -17.32 3.44
N ALA A 39 2.51 -17.84 3.54
CA ALA A 39 3.69 -17.03 3.86
C ALA A 39 3.93 -15.93 2.81
N GLY A 40 3.80 -16.25 1.51
CA GLY A 40 3.90 -15.29 0.43
C GLY A 40 2.84 -14.18 0.51
N LEU A 41 1.58 -14.53 0.80
CA LEU A 41 0.50 -13.56 0.97
C LEU A 41 0.72 -12.65 2.19
N MET A 42 1.16 -13.22 3.33
CA MET A 42 1.47 -12.44 4.53
C MET A 42 2.64 -11.47 4.31
N LEU A 43 3.72 -11.92 3.67
CA LEU A 43 4.87 -11.07 3.33
C LEU A 43 4.45 -9.95 2.37
N SER A 44 3.59 -10.25 1.39
CA SER A 44 3.06 -9.25 0.47
C SER A 44 2.21 -8.20 1.20
N SER A 45 1.32 -8.62 2.10
CA SER A 45 0.51 -7.70 2.92
C SER A 45 1.40 -6.81 3.77
N TRP A 46 2.35 -7.41 4.49
CA TRP A 46 3.26 -6.68 5.37
C TRP A 46 4.11 -5.66 4.62
N HIS A 47 4.56 -6.00 3.41
CA HIS A 47 5.26 -5.05 2.54
C HIS A 47 4.37 -3.86 2.17
N ASN A 48 3.12 -4.11 1.77
CA ASN A 48 2.18 -3.05 1.39
C ASN A 48 1.83 -2.14 2.58
N ASP A 49 1.66 -2.71 3.77
CA ASP A 49 1.36 -1.95 4.99
C ASP A 49 2.54 -1.07 5.38
N ARG A 50 3.77 -1.58 5.24
CA ARG A 50 4.99 -0.81 5.49
C ARG A 50 5.15 0.34 4.51
N VAL A 51 4.87 0.12 3.22
CA VAL A 51 4.89 1.18 2.21
C VAL A 51 3.82 2.23 2.51
N THR A 52 2.60 1.80 2.82
CA THR A 52 1.49 2.71 3.17
C THR A 52 1.86 3.57 4.37
N LYS A 53 2.36 2.94 5.45
CA LYS A 53 2.78 3.65 6.66
C LYS A 53 3.87 4.68 6.39
N MET A 54 4.89 4.31 5.60
CA MET A 54 5.96 5.24 5.21
C MET A 54 5.43 6.47 4.46
N VAL A 55 4.49 6.27 3.54
CA VAL A 55 3.90 7.35 2.74
C VAL A 55 3.01 8.25 3.60
N VAL A 56 2.26 7.67 4.55
CA VAL A 56 1.41 8.42 5.49
C VAL A 56 2.25 9.25 6.46
N GLU A 57 3.33 8.71 7.00
CA GLU A 57 4.20 9.41 7.97
C GLU A 57 5.02 10.53 7.32
N GLN A 58 5.42 10.37 6.06
CA GLN A 58 6.23 11.32 5.33
C GLN A 58 5.67 11.57 3.93
N PRO A 59 4.50 12.23 3.82
CA PRO A 59 3.87 12.50 2.55
C PRO A 59 4.75 13.41 1.70
N GLN A 60 4.80 13.11 0.40
CA GLN A 60 5.53 13.85 -0.61
C GLN A 60 4.60 14.21 -1.77
N ARG A 61 5.00 15.23 -2.53
CA ARG A 61 4.32 15.58 -3.78
C ARG A 61 4.22 14.35 -4.69
N ASN A 62 3.07 14.20 -5.32
CA ASN A 62 2.70 13.08 -6.20
C ASN A 62 2.46 11.73 -5.51
N ASP A 63 2.46 11.65 -4.18
CA ASP A 63 1.99 10.45 -3.49
C ASP A 63 0.50 10.22 -3.73
N PHE A 64 0.09 8.95 -3.79
CA PHE A 64 -1.29 8.55 -4.00
C PHE A 64 -1.85 7.91 -2.73
N PHE A 65 -3.00 8.40 -2.30
CA PHE A 65 -3.75 7.92 -1.15
C PHE A 65 -5.06 7.30 -1.64
N PHE A 66 -5.43 6.15 -1.11
CA PHE A 66 -6.69 5.48 -1.40
C PHE A 66 -7.54 5.53 -0.15
N VAL A 67 -8.68 6.21 -0.28
CA VAL A 67 -9.44 6.62 0.90
C VAL A 67 -10.91 6.26 0.81
N ASP A 68 -11.52 6.06 1.97
CA ASP A 68 -12.95 6.21 2.19
C ASP A 68 -13.25 7.70 2.35
N TYR A 69 -13.73 8.33 1.28
CA TYR A 69 -14.02 9.76 1.25
C TYR A 69 -15.21 10.14 2.14
N PHE A 70 -16.12 9.20 2.40
CA PHE A 70 -17.27 9.45 3.27
C PHE A 70 -16.85 9.69 4.74
N ALA A 71 -15.69 9.18 5.16
CA ALA A 71 -15.11 9.47 6.47
C ALA A 71 -14.45 10.86 6.55
N ILE A 72 -14.23 11.52 5.40
CA ILE A 72 -13.67 12.86 5.30
C ILE A 72 -14.81 13.89 5.18
N ASP A 73 -15.83 13.56 4.40
CA ASP A 73 -16.95 14.40 4.02
C ASP A 73 -18.23 13.55 4.05
N ASP A 74 -19.03 13.68 5.10
CA ASP A 74 -20.23 12.89 5.36
C ASP A 74 -21.43 13.28 4.48
N ASP A 75 -21.36 14.44 3.82
CA ASP A 75 -22.30 14.85 2.77
C ASP A 75 -22.00 14.17 1.41
N SER A 76 -20.90 13.43 1.31
CA SER A 76 -20.52 12.73 0.08
C SER A 76 -21.30 11.41 -0.14
N ASP A 77 -21.16 10.84 -1.34
CA ASP A 77 -21.89 9.61 -1.71
C ASP A 77 -21.42 8.38 -0.91
N ALA A 78 -22.24 7.95 0.05
CA ALA A 78 -21.98 6.77 0.88
C ALA A 78 -21.85 5.46 0.08
N LYS A 79 -22.47 5.36 -1.10
CA LYS A 79 -22.41 4.16 -1.96
C LYS A 79 -21.14 4.13 -2.81
N TYR A 80 -20.66 5.29 -3.26
CA TYR A 80 -19.45 5.44 -4.07
C TYR A 80 -18.35 6.19 -3.32
N ARG A 81 -18.06 5.73 -2.10
CA ARG A 81 -17.19 6.42 -1.15
C ARG A 81 -15.68 6.25 -1.40
N TYR A 82 -15.25 5.21 -2.13
CA TYR A 82 -13.82 4.93 -2.29
C TYR A 82 -13.22 5.68 -3.48
N VAL A 83 -12.24 6.54 -3.22
CA VAL A 83 -11.58 7.37 -4.25
C VAL A 83 -10.07 7.38 -4.07
N PRO A 84 -9.29 7.51 -5.16
CA PRO A 84 -7.90 7.89 -5.07
C PRO A 84 -7.78 9.41 -4.85
N MET A 85 -6.79 9.82 -4.08
CA MET A 85 -6.35 11.20 -3.95
C MET A 85 -4.87 11.27 -4.30
N ARG A 86 -4.44 12.34 -4.95
CA ARG A 86 -3.02 12.60 -5.26
C ARG A 86 -2.55 13.84 -4.52
N VAL A 87 -1.42 13.76 -3.83
CA VAL A 87 -0.78 14.92 -3.22
C VAL A 87 -0.29 15.86 -4.32
N LEU A 88 -0.78 17.09 -4.30
CA LEU A 88 -0.28 18.17 -5.15
C LEU A 88 0.92 18.87 -4.54
N GLU A 89 0.81 19.17 -3.26
CA GLU A 89 1.74 20.02 -2.53
C GLU A 89 1.71 19.65 -1.05
N VAL A 90 2.89 19.70 -0.43
CA VAL A 90 3.06 19.54 1.01
C VAL A 90 3.56 20.89 1.52
N LYS A 91 2.74 21.57 2.33
CA LYS A 91 3.03 22.86 2.95
C LYS A 91 3.39 22.67 4.41
N ASP A 92 3.87 23.74 5.05
CA ASP A 92 4.10 23.78 6.49
C ASP A 92 2.76 23.72 7.23
N GLY A 93 2.36 22.51 7.65
CA GLY A 93 1.15 22.27 8.45
C GLY A 93 -0.09 21.85 7.67
N SER A 94 -0.03 21.76 6.34
CA SER A 94 -1.14 21.26 5.52
C SER A 94 -0.66 20.52 4.27
N ILE A 95 -1.50 19.63 3.77
CA ILE A 95 -1.23 18.83 2.57
C ILE A 95 -2.40 19.01 1.62
N VAL A 96 -2.08 19.42 0.40
CA VAL A 96 -3.07 19.72 -0.64
C VAL A 96 -3.19 18.52 -1.57
N PHE A 97 -4.42 18.07 -1.78
CA PHE A 97 -4.77 16.90 -2.58
C PHE A 97 -5.64 17.26 -3.78
N LYS A 98 -5.44 16.55 -4.90
CA LYS A 98 -6.47 16.36 -5.92
C LYS A 98 -7.26 15.09 -5.61
N VAL A 99 -8.58 15.24 -5.52
CA VAL A 99 -9.49 14.13 -5.26
C VAL A 99 -9.98 13.52 -6.57
N GLY A 100 -10.05 12.20 -6.65
CA GLY A 100 -10.65 11.49 -7.77
C GLY A 100 -12.13 11.81 -7.93
N ASN A 101 -12.59 11.95 -9.17
CA ASN A 101 -13.97 12.26 -9.50
C ASN A 101 -14.86 11.00 -9.49
N VAL A 102 -14.28 9.84 -9.79
CA VAL A 102 -15.03 8.58 -9.95
C VAL A 102 -14.90 7.71 -8.70
N GLY A 103 -15.89 7.86 -7.80
CA GLY A 103 -16.07 7.01 -6.63
C GLY A 103 -16.36 5.56 -6.94
N GLN A 104 -15.99 4.67 -6.03
CA GLN A 104 -16.08 3.22 -6.19
C GLN A 104 -16.79 2.62 -4.98
N ARG A 105 -17.52 1.52 -5.19
CA ARG A 105 -18.29 0.85 -4.13
C ARG A 105 -17.43 0.01 -3.19
N THR A 106 -16.26 -0.42 -3.65
CA THR A 106 -15.36 -1.32 -2.93
C THR A 106 -13.98 -0.67 -2.77
N LYS A 107 -13.28 -1.01 -1.69
CA LYS A 107 -11.89 -0.58 -1.46
C LYS A 107 -11.03 -0.83 -2.69
N LEU A 108 -10.21 0.16 -3.03
CA LEU A 108 -9.42 0.20 -4.24
C LEU A 108 -8.00 -0.27 -3.96
N SER A 109 -7.57 -1.34 -4.63
CA SER A 109 -6.15 -1.68 -4.61
C SER A 109 -5.37 -0.70 -5.50
N PRO A 110 -4.24 -0.13 -5.04
CA PRO A 110 -3.35 0.67 -5.87
C PRO A 110 -2.94 -0.04 -7.17
N THR A 111 -2.77 -1.36 -7.13
CA THR A 111 -2.41 -2.19 -8.30
C THR A 111 -3.52 -2.32 -9.33
N LYS A 112 -4.79 -2.24 -8.92
CA LYS A 112 -5.95 -2.44 -9.81
C LYS A 112 -6.52 -1.12 -10.32
N HIS A 113 -6.51 -0.09 -9.48
CA HIS A 113 -7.22 1.16 -9.79
C HIS A 113 -6.46 2.05 -10.78
N VAL A 114 -5.14 1.94 -10.79
CA VAL A 114 -4.27 2.70 -11.69
C VAL A 114 -4.16 2.07 -13.09
N LYS A 115 -4.74 0.88 -13.28
CA LYS A 115 -4.70 0.16 -14.56
C LYS A 115 -5.23 0.99 -15.71
N ALA A 116 -4.65 0.76 -16.89
CA ALA A 116 -5.00 1.42 -18.14
C ALA A 116 -4.91 2.95 -18.06
N ASP A 117 -3.91 3.46 -17.34
CA ASP A 117 -3.55 4.88 -17.28
C ASP A 117 -4.73 5.79 -16.88
N ARG A 118 -5.65 5.29 -16.05
CA ARG A 118 -6.91 5.99 -15.75
C ARG A 118 -6.71 7.40 -15.21
N ALA A 119 -5.65 7.62 -14.44
CA ALA A 119 -5.30 8.91 -13.88
C ALA A 119 -4.95 9.97 -14.95
N MET A 120 -4.67 9.55 -16.19
CA MET A 120 -4.37 10.42 -17.33
C MET A 120 -5.62 10.88 -18.08
N HIS A 121 -6.79 10.28 -17.81
CA HIS A 121 -8.02 10.67 -18.49
C HIS A 121 -8.51 12.05 -18.05
N LYS A 122 -9.12 12.76 -19.01
CA LYS A 122 -9.81 14.02 -18.74
C LYS A 122 -10.91 13.79 -17.70
N ASN A 123 -11.03 14.68 -16.72
CA ASN A 123 -12.00 14.61 -15.61
C ASN A 123 -11.80 13.45 -14.62
N PHE A 124 -10.60 12.81 -14.60
CA PHE A 124 -10.28 11.82 -13.58
C PHE A 124 -10.25 12.44 -12.18
N TYR A 125 -9.72 13.65 -12.06
CA TYR A 125 -9.72 14.43 -10.81
C TYR A 125 -10.85 15.46 -10.82
N ARG A 126 -11.37 15.76 -9.63
CA ARG A 126 -12.28 16.89 -9.39
C ARG A 126 -11.55 18.21 -9.66
N THR A 127 -12.31 19.27 -9.98
CA THR A 127 -11.74 20.60 -10.23
C THR A 127 -11.19 21.25 -8.95
N GLY A 128 -11.80 20.96 -7.80
CA GLY A 128 -11.37 21.46 -6.50
C GLY A 128 -10.19 20.69 -5.91
N THR A 129 -9.50 21.33 -4.96
CA THR A 129 -8.49 20.72 -4.12
C THR A 129 -9.03 20.49 -2.71
N LEU A 130 -8.56 19.44 -2.06
CA LEU A 130 -8.83 19.17 -0.65
C LEU A 130 -7.56 19.47 0.14
N GLU A 131 -7.66 20.23 1.21
CA GLU A 131 -6.54 20.54 2.09
C GLU A 131 -6.78 19.89 3.46
N LEU A 132 -5.82 19.06 3.91
CA LEU A 132 -5.89 18.35 5.19
C LEU A 132 -4.64 18.65 6.01
N SER A 133 -4.79 18.71 7.33
CA SER A 133 -3.64 18.77 8.23
C SER A 133 -2.94 17.40 8.33
N PRO A 134 -1.63 17.36 8.63
CA PRO A 134 -0.91 16.10 8.89
C PRO A 134 -1.56 15.28 10.01
N THR A 135 -2.04 15.93 11.08
CA THR A 135 -2.76 15.26 12.17
C THR A 135 -4.01 14.55 11.67
N ARG A 136 -4.79 15.21 10.80
CA ARG A 136 -6.00 14.62 10.23
C ARG A 136 -5.68 13.41 9.35
N ILE A 137 -4.57 13.43 8.63
CA ILE A 137 -4.12 12.29 7.83
C ILE A 137 -3.76 11.10 8.72
N THR A 138 -3.08 11.33 9.84
CA THR A 138 -2.78 10.27 10.81
C THR A 138 -4.06 9.69 11.41
N GLU A 139 -5.02 10.52 11.82
CA GLU A 139 -6.33 10.06 12.31
C GLU A 139 -7.09 9.21 11.26
N LEU A 140 -7.07 9.66 10.00
CA LEU A 140 -7.71 8.93 8.91
C LEU A 140 -7.01 7.59 8.62
N PHE A 141 -5.69 7.52 8.81
CA PHE A 141 -4.96 6.25 8.69
C PHE A 141 -5.26 5.31 9.86
N GLU A 142 -5.27 5.82 11.10
CA GLU A 142 -5.58 5.02 12.31
C GLU A 142 -7.02 4.49 12.30
N SER A 143 -7.95 5.23 11.71
CA SER A 143 -9.35 4.82 11.54
C SER A 143 -9.63 3.94 10.31
N ASP A 144 -8.59 3.53 9.55
CA ASP A 144 -8.70 2.75 8.30
C ASP A 144 -9.50 3.46 7.18
N ALA A 145 -9.72 4.77 7.31
CA ALA A 145 -10.27 5.61 6.25
C ALA A 145 -9.24 5.81 5.13
N ILE A 146 -7.96 6.00 5.46
CA ILE A 146 -6.84 5.84 4.53
C ILE A 146 -6.32 4.40 4.69
N TYR A 147 -6.69 3.53 3.76
CA TYR A 147 -6.35 2.10 3.85
C TYR A 147 -5.19 1.68 2.94
N ALA A 148 -4.78 2.53 1.99
CA ALA A 148 -3.59 2.30 1.20
C ALA A 148 -2.98 3.62 0.73
N ALA A 149 -1.66 3.66 0.67
CA ALA A 149 -0.92 4.78 0.10
C ALA A 149 0.31 4.28 -0.63
N VAL A 150 0.69 4.97 -1.71
CA VAL A 150 1.81 4.56 -2.55
C VAL A 150 2.55 5.78 -3.08
N ARG A 151 3.89 5.67 -3.06
CA ARG A 151 4.80 6.59 -3.71
C ARG A 151 5.16 6.08 -5.11
N PRO A 152 4.84 6.81 -6.17
CA PRO A 152 5.31 6.49 -7.52
C PRO A 152 6.84 6.61 -7.56
N ARG A 153 7.53 5.63 -8.18
CA ARG A 153 8.99 5.72 -8.38
C ARG A 153 9.37 6.69 -9.50
N ASN A 154 8.43 6.94 -10.41
CA ASN A 154 8.54 7.84 -11.56
C ASN A 154 7.10 8.16 -12.00
N ILE A 155 6.83 8.40 -13.27
CA ILE A 155 5.46 8.53 -13.80
C ILE A 155 4.60 7.25 -13.71
N PHE A 156 5.15 6.16 -13.16
CA PHE A 156 4.51 4.84 -13.12
C PHE A 156 4.19 4.38 -11.70
N ILE A 157 3.03 3.73 -11.55
CA ILE A 157 2.69 2.88 -10.40
C ILE A 157 2.34 1.50 -10.95
N ASN A 158 3.08 0.46 -10.53
CA ASN A 158 2.86 -0.92 -10.96
C ASN A 158 2.75 -1.09 -12.50
N GLY A 159 3.58 -0.35 -13.24
CA GLY A 159 3.65 -0.41 -14.71
C GLY A 159 2.67 0.49 -15.47
N TRP A 160 1.83 1.27 -14.78
CA TRP A 160 0.82 2.14 -15.40
C TRP A 160 1.13 3.61 -15.18
N VAL A 161 0.87 4.44 -16.20
CA VAL A 161 1.15 5.87 -16.20
C VAL A 161 0.12 6.61 -15.34
N VAL A 162 0.60 7.36 -14.36
CA VAL A 162 -0.25 8.10 -13.40
C VAL A 162 -0.14 9.61 -13.49
N MET A 163 0.88 10.09 -14.17
CA MET A 163 1.18 11.51 -14.27
C MET A 163 2.01 11.78 -15.52
N LYS A 164 2.02 13.04 -15.96
CA LYS A 164 2.86 13.46 -17.07
C LYS A 164 4.31 13.63 -16.61
N LEU A 165 5.27 13.49 -17.54
CA LEU A 165 6.68 13.74 -17.24
C LEU A 165 6.94 15.17 -16.74
N SER A 166 6.16 16.14 -17.20
CA SER A 166 6.22 17.54 -16.73
C SER A 166 5.73 17.74 -15.30
N GLU A 167 5.15 16.72 -14.68
CA GLU A 167 4.60 16.76 -13.31
C GLU A 167 5.52 16.10 -12.27
N LEU A 168 6.66 15.56 -12.70
CA LEU A 168 7.73 15.08 -11.81
C LEU A 168 8.38 16.23 -11.04
#